data_AF-A0A529NPN0-F1
#
_entry.id   AF-A0A529NPN0-F1
#
_cell.length_a   1.000
_cell.length_b   1.000
_cell.length_c   1.000
_cell.angle_alpha   90.00
_cell.angle_beta   90.00
_cell.angle_gamma   90.00
#
_symmetry.space_group_name_H-M   'P 1'
#
loop_
_entity.id
_entity.type
_entity.pdbx_description
1 polymer ?
#
loop_
_entity_poly.entity_id
_entity_poly.type
_entity_poly.pdbx_seq_one_letter_code
_entity_poly.pdbx_strand_id
1 'polypeptide(L)'
;IMPMVSGVVVLIFGTLTLYLQDDVFIKMKPTIVNTLFGGVLLGGLYFGKSLLGYVFDSAFRLDTEGWKKLTFRWGLFFLFLALVNEVVWRNFSTDAWVTFKVWGIMPITLLFTFSQMPLIMRHSLEDKAKEENAGK
;
A
#
# COMPACT_ATOMS: atom_id res chain seq x y z
N ILE A 1 42.25 3.30 -3.43
CA ILE A 1 42.05 2.59 -4.74
C ILE A 1 40.71 1.86 -4.78
N MET A 2 40.37 0.97 -3.83
CA MET A 2 39.06 0.29 -3.79
C MET A 2 37.81 1.20 -3.85
N PRO A 3 37.74 2.38 -3.20
CA PRO A 3 36.53 3.23 -3.25
C PRO A 3 36.27 3.88 -4.61
N MET A 4 37.34 4.24 -5.34
CA MET A 4 37.21 4.83 -6.68
C MET A 4 36.78 3.79 -7.70
N VAL A 5 37.30 2.56 -7.60
CA VAL A 5 36.88 1.45 -8.46
C VAL A 5 35.41 1.11 -8.20
N SER A 6 34.99 1.06 -6.93
CA SER A 6 33.59 0.81 -6.58
C SER A 6 32.66 1.95 -7.03
N GLY A 7 33.09 3.21 -6.95
CA GLY A 7 32.32 4.36 -7.42
C GLY A 7 32.16 4.39 -8.95
N VAL A 8 33.21 4.04 -9.70
CA VAL A 8 33.16 3.92 -11.16
C VAL A 8 32.26 2.74 -11.57
N VAL A 9 32.32 1.61 -10.86
CA VAL A 9 31.41 0.48 -11.10
C VAL A 9 29.96 0.88 -10.80
N VAL A 10 29.68 1.58 -9.70
CA VAL A 10 28.33 2.06 -9.37
C VAL A 10 27.83 3.11 -10.36
N LEU A 11 28.70 3.99 -10.89
CA LEU A 11 28.33 4.95 -11.93
C LEU A 11 28.10 4.24 -13.26
N ILE A 12 28.97 3.33 -13.69
CA ILE A 12 28.76 2.58 -14.94
C ILE A 12 27.51 1.71 -14.84
N PHE A 13 27.34 0.93 -13.77
CA PHE A 13 26.14 0.11 -13.58
C PHE A 13 24.89 0.95 -13.29
N GLY A 14 24.99 2.09 -12.62
CA GLY A 14 23.88 3.00 -12.38
C GLY A 14 23.42 3.70 -13.66
N THR A 15 24.37 4.17 -14.48
CA THR A 15 24.08 4.80 -15.78
C THR A 15 23.63 3.76 -16.80
N LEU A 16 24.19 2.54 -16.76
CA LEU A 16 23.77 1.42 -17.60
C LEU A 16 22.40 0.87 -17.16
N THR A 17 22.04 0.90 -15.87
CA THR A 17 20.67 0.59 -15.40
C THR A 17 19.66 1.65 -15.88
N LEU A 18 20.07 2.91 -15.98
CA LEU A 18 19.29 3.98 -16.60
C LEU A 18 19.23 3.87 -18.13
N TYR A 19 20.27 3.32 -18.77
CA TYR A 19 20.38 3.22 -20.24
C TYR A 19 19.77 1.95 -20.82
N LEU A 20 19.85 0.81 -20.12
CA LEU A 20 19.32 -0.48 -20.57
C LEU A 20 17.80 -0.62 -20.43
N GLN A 21 17.11 0.47 -20.03
CA GLN A 21 15.66 0.64 -20.05
C GLN A 21 14.86 -0.65 -19.87
N ASP A 22 14.54 -0.93 -18.62
CA ASP A 22 13.14 -1.22 -18.39
C ASP A 22 12.62 -0.27 -17.31
N ASP A 23 12.85 1.04 -17.55
CA ASP A 23 12.21 2.12 -16.79
C ASP A 23 10.71 1.89 -16.70
N VAL A 24 10.14 1.39 -17.80
CA VAL A 24 8.73 0.97 -17.88
C VAL A 24 8.45 -0.18 -16.91
N PHE A 25 9.28 -1.22 -16.86
CA PHE A 25 9.11 -2.33 -15.90
C PHE A 25 9.25 -1.88 -14.43
N ILE A 26 10.19 -0.99 -14.13
CA ILE A 26 10.37 -0.44 -12.77
C ILE A 26 9.15 0.40 -12.36
N LYS A 27 8.58 1.17 -13.30
CA LYS A 27 7.38 1.99 -13.11
C LYS A 27 6.08 1.18 -13.07
N MET A 28 5.98 0.10 -13.83
CA MET A 28 4.83 -0.82 -13.87
C MET A 28 4.78 -1.73 -12.65
N LYS A 29 5.92 -2.09 -12.06
CA LYS A 29 5.98 -2.99 -10.89
C LYS A 29 5.01 -2.55 -9.76
N PRO A 30 4.96 -1.28 -9.32
CA PRO A 30 3.95 -0.82 -8.37
C PRO A 30 2.50 -0.96 -8.87
N THR A 31 2.20 -0.66 -10.14
CA THR A 31 0.83 -0.80 -10.70
C THR A 31 0.40 -2.26 -10.63
N ILE A 32 1.25 -3.19 -11.09
CA ILE A 32 0.93 -4.62 -11.13
C ILE A 32 0.69 -5.13 -9.71
N VAL A 33 1.58 -4.82 -8.77
CA VAL A 33 1.47 -5.26 -7.38
C VAL A 33 0.23 -4.68 -6.72
N ASN A 34 -0.01 -3.37 -6.83
CA ASN A 34 -1.18 -2.73 -6.23
C ASN A 34 -2.50 -3.21 -6.85
N THR A 35 -2.53 -3.44 -8.17
CA THR A 35 -3.72 -3.99 -8.84
C THR A 35 -3.98 -5.43 -8.41
N LEU A 36 -2.94 -6.26 -8.30
CA LEU A 36 -3.05 -7.61 -7.77
C LEU A 36 -3.55 -7.61 -6.33
N PHE A 37 -2.96 -6.81 -5.43
CA PHE A 37 -3.41 -6.72 -4.05
C PHE A 37 -4.84 -6.21 -3.95
N GLY A 38 -5.18 -5.13 -4.66
CA GLY A 38 -6.54 -4.59 -4.70
C GLY A 38 -7.56 -5.61 -5.23
N GLY A 39 -7.23 -6.27 -6.34
CA GLY A 39 -8.06 -7.30 -6.96
C GLY A 39 -8.23 -8.54 -6.10
N VAL A 40 -7.16 -9.00 -5.44
CA VAL A 40 -7.22 -10.15 -4.52
C VAL A 40 -8.01 -9.81 -3.27
N LEU A 41 -7.84 -8.60 -2.69
CA LEU A 41 -8.60 -8.17 -1.52
C LEU A 41 -10.09 -8.03 -1.83
N LEU A 42 -10.44 -7.36 -2.93
CA LEU A 42 -11.84 -7.20 -3.35
C LEU A 42 -12.45 -8.53 -3.83
N GLY A 43 -11.67 -9.36 -4.53
CA GLY A 43 -12.08 -10.70 -4.94
C GLY A 43 -12.32 -11.61 -3.73
N GLY A 44 -11.41 -11.63 -2.76
CA GLY A 44 -11.57 -12.37 -1.50
C GLY A 44 -12.80 -11.91 -0.72
N LEU A 45 -13.06 -10.61 -0.71
CA LEU A 45 -14.26 -10.03 -0.12
C LEU A 45 -15.54 -10.50 -0.82
N TYR A 46 -15.52 -10.66 -2.15
CA TYR A 46 -16.64 -11.23 -2.91
C TYR A 46 -16.96 -12.67 -2.52
N PHE A 47 -15.93 -13.46 -2.16
CA PHE A 47 -16.10 -14.80 -1.56
C PHE A 47 -16.49 -14.77 -0.07
N GLY A 48 -16.76 -13.58 0.50
CA GLY A 48 -17.11 -13.39 1.90
C GLY A 48 -15.94 -13.56 2.88
N LYS A 49 -14.71 -13.71 2.37
CA LYS A 49 -13.50 -13.87 3.19
C LYS A 49 -12.71 -12.57 3.24
N SER A 50 -12.67 -11.95 4.42
CA SER A 50 -11.83 -10.78 4.66
C SER A 50 -10.37 -11.20 4.77
N LEU A 51 -9.64 -11.18 3.65
CA LEU A 51 -8.21 -11.52 3.61
C LEU A 51 -7.37 -10.64 4.53
N LEU A 52 -7.75 -9.37 4.67
CA LEU A 52 -7.12 -8.46 5.63
C LEU A 52 -7.34 -8.95 7.06
N GLY A 53 -8.51 -9.51 7.35
CA GLY A 53 -8.80 -10.18 8.61
C GLY A 53 -7.85 -11.32 8.86
N TYR A 54 -7.68 -12.24 7.92
CA TYR A 54 -6.75 -13.36 8.10
C TYR A 54 -5.29 -12.94 8.38
N VAL A 55 -4.81 -11.87 7.74
CA VAL A 55 -3.42 -11.41 7.90
C VAL A 55 -3.23 -10.61 9.19
N PHE A 56 -4.23 -9.81 9.57
CA PHE A 56 -4.14 -8.86 10.69
C PHE A 56 -4.97 -9.28 11.91
N ASP A 57 -5.58 -10.47 11.93
CA ASP A 57 -6.36 -11.01 13.07
C ASP A 57 -5.54 -10.98 14.37
N SER A 58 -4.25 -11.31 14.26
CA SER A 58 -3.29 -11.30 15.37
C SER A 58 -2.96 -9.90 15.89
N ALA A 59 -3.12 -8.87 15.05
CA ALA A 59 -2.77 -7.50 15.38
C ALA A 59 -3.97 -6.69 15.88
N PHE A 60 -5.18 -6.97 15.36
CA PHE A 60 -6.40 -6.26 15.72
C PHE A 60 -7.56 -7.24 15.86
N ARG A 61 -8.37 -7.12 16.92
CA ARG A 61 -9.60 -7.91 17.10
C ARG A 61 -10.81 -7.10 16.65
N LEU A 62 -11.19 -7.23 15.37
CA LEU A 62 -12.39 -6.60 14.81
C LEU A 62 -13.55 -7.60 14.64
N ASP A 63 -14.78 -7.09 14.64
CA ASP A 63 -15.94 -7.86 14.20
C ASP A 63 -15.91 -8.15 12.68
N THR A 64 -16.71 -9.14 12.27
CA THR A 64 -16.79 -9.61 10.88
C THR A 64 -17.19 -8.50 9.89
N GLU A 65 -18.05 -7.56 10.28
CA GLU A 65 -18.38 -6.42 9.41
C GLU A 65 -17.25 -5.40 9.33
N GLY A 66 -16.57 -5.13 10.45
CA GLY A 66 -15.39 -4.28 10.51
C GLY A 66 -14.32 -4.77 9.54
N TRP A 67 -14.03 -6.06 9.54
CA TRP A 67 -13.09 -6.68 8.61
C TRP A 67 -13.52 -6.57 7.14
N LYS A 68 -14.81 -6.72 6.84
CA LYS A 68 -15.33 -6.57 5.47
C LYS A 68 -15.17 -5.12 4.98
N LYS A 69 -15.58 -4.15 5.80
CA LYS A 69 -15.45 -2.71 5.49
C LYS A 69 -13.98 -2.30 5.34
N LEU A 70 -13.11 -2.78 6.21
CA LEU A 70 -11.68 -2.49 6.17
C LEU A 70 -11.05 -3.10 4.90
N THR A 71 -11.32 -4.37 4.62
CA THR A 71 -10.85 -5.04 3.39
C THR A 71 -11.32 -4.31 2.13
N PHE A 72 -12.57 -3.84 2.10
CA PHE A 72 -13.10 -3.06 0.99
C PHE A 72 -12.36 -1.73 0.79
N ARG A 73 -12.17 -0.95 1.88
CA ARG A 73 -11.47 0.34 1.83
C ARG A 73 -10.01 0.18 1.42
N TRP A 74 -9.34 -0.85 1.93
CA TRP A 74 -7.96 -1.19 1.54
C TRP A 74 -7.86 -1.64 0.09
N GLY A 75 -8.77 -2.51 -0.36
CA GLY A 75 -8.82 -2.95 -1.76
C GLY A 75 -8.99 -1.77 -2.71
N LEU A 76 -9.92 -0.85 -2.41
CA LEU A 76 -10.12 0.37 -3.18
C LEU A 76 -8.89 1.30 -3.13
N PHE A 77 -8.24 1.42 -1.98
CA PHE A 77 -7.03 2.23 -1.82
C PHE A 77 -5.86 1.70 -2.65
N PHE A 78 -5.66 0.38 -2.68
CA PHE A 78 -4.65 -0.24 -3.54
C PHE A 78 -4.95 0.00 -5.02
N LEU A 79 -6.20 -0.15 -5.47
CA LEU A 79 -6.58 0.17 -6.84
C LEU A 79 -6.40 1.66 -7.16
N PHE A 80 -6.72 2.55 -6.22
CA PHE A 80 -6.48 3.98 -6.35
C PHE A 80 -4.99 4.28 -6.51
N LEU A 81 -4.12 3.70 -5.68
CA LEU A 81 -2.67 3.84 -5.82
C LEU A 81 -2.14 3.26 -7.14
N ALA A 82 -2.72 2.17 -7.63
CA ALA A 82 -2.37 1.61 -8.94
C ALA A 82 -2.71 2.58 -10.07
N LEU A 83 -3.93 3.15 -10.05
CA LEU A 83 -4.38 4.13 -11.03
C LEU A 83 -3.53 5.40 -10.99
N VAL A 84 -3.27 5.93 -9.79
CA VAL A 84 -2.42 7.11 -9.60
C VAL A 84 -1.00 6.83 -10.10
N ASN A 85 -0.41 5.67 -9.77
CA ASN A 85 0.91 5.30 -10.28
C ASN A 85 0.89 5.25 -11.81
N GLU A 86 -0.11 4.58 -12.41
CA GLU A 86 -0.28 4.45 -13.86
C GLU A 86 -0.35 5.81 -14.57
N VAL A 87 -1.13 6.75 -14.03
CA VAL A 87 -1.24 8.11 -14.57
C VAL A 87 0.08 8.87 -14.42
N VAL A 88 0.73 8.79 -13.25
CA VAL A 88 1.97 9.52 -12.98
C VAL A 88 3.10 9.04 -13.89
N TRP A 89 3.32 7.73 -13.99
CA TRP A 89 4.46 7.23 -14.76
C TRP A 89 4.28 7.36 -16.27
N ARG A 90 3.02 7.41 -16.76
CA ARG A 90 2.70 7.65 -18.18
C ARG A 90 2.79 9.12 -18.61
N ASN A 91 2.45 10.05 -17.72
CA ASN A 91 2.35 11.48 -18.08
C ASN A 91 3.54 12.33 -17.60
N PHE A 92 4.31 11.86 -16.62
CA PHE A 92 5.40 12.63 -16.01
C PHE A 92 6.78 11.99 -16.24
N SER A 93 7.84 12.79 -16.08
CA SER A 93 9.23 12.33 -16.17
C SER A 93 9.59 11.36 -15.04
N THR A 94 10.67 10.59 -15.22
CA THR A 94 11.16 9.64 -14.21
C THR A 94 11.46 10.33 -12.88
N ASP A 95 12.08 11.52 -12.89
CA ASP A 95 12.40 12.28 -11.66
C ASP A 95 11.15 12.73 -10.91
N ALA A 96 10.13 13.18 -11.64
CA ALA A 96 8.84 13.54 -11.04
C ALA A 96 8.13 12.31 -10.46
N TRP A 97 8.17 11.16 -11.14
CA TRP A 97 7.63 9.90 -10.64
C TRP A 97 8.37 9.40 -9.38
N VAL A 98 9.70 9.47 -9.34
CA VAL A 98 10.49 9.10 -8.15
C VAL A 98 10.13 10.01 -6.98
N THR A 99 10.08 11.32 -7.22
CA THR A 99 9.71 12.31 -6.20
C THR A 99 8.29 12.05 -5.67
N PHE A 100 7.33 11.81 -6.55
CA PHE A 100 5.96 11.44 -6.18
C PHE A 100 5.90 10.13 -5.39
N LYS A 101 6.70 9.12 -5.78
CA LYS A 101 6.76 7.85 -5.08
C LYS A 101 7.29 8.01 -3.66
N VAL A 102 8.37 8.78 -3.49
CA VAL A 102 9.02 8.97 -2.17
C VAL A 102 8.19 9.90 -1.28
N TRP A 103 7.76 11.04 -1.81
CA TRP A 103 7.12 12.11 -1.04
C TRP A 103 5.60 12.15 -1.14
N GLY A 104 5.00 11.58 -2.18
CA GLY A 104 3.55 11.54 -2.36
C GLY A 104 2.90 10.32 -1.69
N ILE A 105 3.48 9.13 -1.86
CA ILE A 105 2.88 7.90 -1.31
C ILE A 105 2.85 7.92 0.22
N MET A 106 3.91 8.40 0.87
CA MET A 106 4.00 8.48 2.33
C MET A 106 2.84 9.26 2.97
N PRO A 107 2.59 10.54 2.64
CA PRO A 107 1.47 11.29 3.20
C PRO A 107 0.11 10.72 2.79
N ILE A 108 -0.04 10.20 1.57
CA ILE A 108 -1.29 9.53 1.14
C ILE A 108 -1.58 8.32 2.03
N THR A 109 -0.56 7.51 2.32
CA THR A 109 -0.68 6.32 3.18
C THR A 109 -0.96 6.70 4.62
N LEU A 110 -0.31 7.75 5.14
CA LEU A 110 -0.58 8.26 6.48
C LEU A 110 -2.03 8.77 6.62
N LEU A 111 -2.49 9.63 5.71
CA LEU A 111 -3.87 10.12 5.69
C LEU A 111 -4.87 8.96 5.60
N PHE A 112 -4.59 7.98 4.74
CA PHE A 112 -5.41 6.79 4.63
C PHE A 112 -5.44 6.01 5.95
N THR A 113 -4.29 5.78 6.58
CA THR A 113 -4.17 5.06 7.85
C THR A 113 -4.95 5.76 8.97
N PHE A 114 -4.80 7.07 9.10
CA PHE A 114 -5.58 7.88 10.05
C PHE A 114 -7.08 7.82 9.76
N SER A 115 -7.50 7.76 8.49
CA SER A 115 -8.92 7.60 8.13
C SER A 115 -9.49 6.20 8.45
N GLN A 116 -8.63 5.19 8.67
CA GLN A 116 -9.04 3.86 9.10
C GLN A 116 -9.12 3.70 10.62
N MET A 117 -8.34 4.47 11.40
CA MET A 117 -8.39 4.48 12.87
C MET A 117 -9.81 4.53 13.45
N PRO A 118 -10.71 5.47 13.06
CA PRO A 118 -12.06 5.52 13.64
C PRO A 118 -12.92 4.30 13.26
N LEU A 119 -12.69 3.69 12.09
CA LEU A 119 -13.37 2.46 11.71
C LEU A 119 -12.91 1.30 12.60
N ILE A 120 -11.61 1.22 12.87
CA ILE A 120 -10.99 0.21 13.73
C ILE A 120 -11.51 0.34 15.16
N MET A 121 -11.50 1.54 15.74
CA MET A 121 -11.99 1.80 17.10
C MET A 121 -13.50 1.52 17.25
N ARG A 122 -14.30 1.74 16.20
CA ARG A 122 -15.75 1.51 16.27
C ARG A 122 -16.13 0.01 16.20
N HIS A 123 -15.25 -0.79 15.61
CA HIS A 123 -15.45 -2.21 15.35
C HIS A 123 -14.46 -3.08 16.16
N SER A 124 -13.66 -2.47 17.06
CA SER A 124 -12.75 -3.17 17.96
C SER A 124 -13.58 -3.87 19.04
N LEU A 125 -13.34 -5.17 19.21
CA LEU A 125 -14.02 -5.97 20.23
C LEU A 125 -13.47 -5.69 21.65
N GLU A 126 -12.26 -5.13 21.74
CA GLU A 126 -11.59 -4.80 22.99
C GLU A 126 -12.18 -3.57 23.69
N ASP A 127 -12.65 -2.58 22.93
CA ASP A 127 -13.26 -1.37 23.49
C ASP A 127 -14.70 -1.63 23.95
N LYS A 128 -15.47 -2.47 23.22
CA LYS A 128 -16.81 -2.90 23.66
C LYS A 128 -16.77 -3.68 24.98
N ALA A 129 -15.76 -4.51 25.19
CA ALA A 129 -15.60 -5.25 26.44
C ALA A 129 -15.20 -4.34 27.61
N LYS A 130 -14.46 -3.24 27.37
CA LYS A 130 -14.10 -2.26 28.40
C LYS A 130 -15.26 -1.33 28.76
N GLU A 131 -16.05 -0.89 27.79
CA GLU A 131 -17.25 -0.06 28.05
C GLU A 131 -18.33 -0.83 28.83
N GLU A 132 -18.55 -2.12 28.53
CA GLU A 132 -19.53 -2.95 29.26
C GLU A 132 -19.11 -3.22 30.72
N ASN A 133 -17.80 -3.31 31.00
CA ASN A 133 -17.29 -3.49 32.37
C ASN A 133 -17.16 -2.18 33.14
N ALA A 134 -17.10 -1.01 32.48
CA ALA A 134 -17.09 0.30 33.14
C ALA A 134 -18.50 0.83 33.45
N GLY A 135 -19.55 0.22 32.87
CA GLY A 135 -20.95 0.55 33.11
C GLY A 135 -21.70 -0.38 34.06
N LYS A 136 -21.02 -1.34 34.69
CA LYS A 136 -21.53 -2.19 35.78
C LYS A 136 -20.86 -1.82 37.10
#